data_AF-A0A914Q522-F1
#
_entry.id   AF-A0A914Q522-F1
#
_cell.length_a   1.000
_cell.length_b   1.000
_cell.length_c   1.000
_cell.angle_alpha   90.00
_cell.angle_beta   90.00
_cell.angle_gamma   90.00
#
_symmetry.space_group_name_H-M   'P 1'
#
loop_
_entity.id
_entity.type
_entity.pdbx_description
1 polymer ?
#
loop_
_entity_poly.entity_id
_entity_poly.type
_entity_poly.pdbx_seq_one_letter_code
_entity_poly.pdbx_strand_id
1 'polypeptide(L)'
;MGGVEQTQYSANFIETCQEVDNYKTVLDYVNASLMGVVQRNPKLISNPMERMEYEYHENENPFEALYPALKDICGQMNNGGNELKKQVDAAAKLGSIHRDFHRRSRRCLRSVRLFLCIEYEELCEARRSWFYRTFFVTFEHFYRKGPELMVRFWHDIWPT
;
A
#
# COMPACT_ATOMS: atom_id res chain seq x y z
N MET A 1 42.46 18.55 -25.69
CA MET A 1 41.86 17.91 -24.50
C MET A 1 40.39 17.69 -24.82
N GLY A 2 40.01 16.46 -25.18
CA GLY A 2 38.60 16.12 -25.42
C GLY A 2 37.99 15.69 -24.09
N GLY A 3 37.08 16.51 -23.55
CA GLY A 3 36.32 16.14 -22.36
C GLY A 3 35.53 14.88 -22.63
N VAL A 4 35.63 13.90 -21.74
CA VAL A 4 34.77 12.72 -21.78
C VAL A 4 33.40 13.18 -21.30
N GLU A 5 32.41 13.20 -22.19
CA GLU A 5 31.02 13.41 -21.80
C GLU A 5 30.60 12.24 -20.91
N GLN A 6 30.54 12.46 -19.61
CA GLN A 6 29.89 11.54 -18.69
C GLN A 6 28.44 11.40 -19.14
N THR A 7 27.97 10.17 -19.35
CA THR A 7 26.56 9.90 -19.62
C THR A 7 25.77 10.13 -18.34
N GLN A 8 25.38 11.38 -18.09
CA GLN A 8 24.55 11.76 -16.96
C GLN A 8 23.07 11.69 -17.34
N TYR A 9 22.22 11.29 -16.39
CA TYR A 9 20.79 11.42 -16.55
C TYR A 9 20.40 12.90 -16.64
N SER A 10 19.36 13.19 -17.41
CA SER A 10 18.83 14.55 -17.45
C SER A 10 18.28 14.93 -16.06
N ALA A 11 18.41 16.20 -15.69
CA ALA A 11 17.85 16.70 -14.43
C ALA A 11 16.34 16.41 -14.32
N ASN A 12 15.61 16.57 -15.43
CA ASN A 12 14.18 16.26 -15.51
C ASN A 12 13.87 14.79 -15.17
N PHE A 13 14.69 13.84 -15.63
CA PHE A 13 14.49 12.42 -15.30
C PHE A 13 14.70 12.14 -13.81
N ILE A 14 15.73 12.75 -13.21
CA ILE A 14 16.03 12.60 -11.78
C ILE A 14 14.89 13.19 -10.95
N GLU A 15 14.41 14.38 -11.31
CA GLU A 15 13.30 15.06 -10.64
C GLU A 15 12.01 14.22 -10.70
N THR A 16 11.63 13.71 -11.88
CA THR A 16 10.46 12.83 -12.01
C THR A 16 10.61 11.55 -11.16
N CYS A 17 11.81 10.97 -11.08
CA CYS A 17 12.04 9.81 -10.21
C CYS A 17 11.79 10.16 -8.73
N GLN A 18 12.27 11.32 -8.28
CA GLN A 18 12.05 11.80 -6.91
C GLN A 18 10.57 12.07 -6.63
N GLU A 19 9.84 12.64 -7.59
CA GLU A 19 8.39 12.84 -7.48
C GLU A 19 7.64 11.52 -7.29
N VAL A 20 8.01 10.48 -8.05
CA VAL A 20 7.41 9.14 -7.93
C VAL A 20 7.73 8.51 -6.56
N ASP A 21 8.96 8.63 -6.08
CA ASP A 21 9.37 8.13 -4.76
C ASP A 21 8.62 8.86 -3.62
N ASN A 22 8.42 10.17 -3.76
CA ASN A 22 7.60 10.96 -2.84
C ASN A 22 6.12 10.54 -2.88
N TYR A 23 5.58 10.33 -4.08
CA TYR A 23 4.21 9.89 -4.27
C TYR A 23 3.95 8.52 -3.61
N LYS A 24 4.88 7.58 -3.75
CA LYS A 24 4.85 6.29 -3.05
C LYS A 24 4.79 6.47 -1.54
N THR A 25 5.64 7.34 -0.98
CA THR A 25 5.67 7.61 0.46
C THR A 25 4.34 8.15 0.98
N VAL A 26 3.74 9.09 0.25
CA VAL A 26 2.41 9.65 0.58
C VAL A 26 1.34 8.56 0.50
N LEU A 27 1.33 7.76 -0.56
CA LEU A 27 0.35 6.68 -0.73
C LEU A 27 0.45 5.61 0.35
N ASP A 28 1.66 5.22 0.77
CA ASP A 28 1.86 4.30 1.89
C ASP A 28 1.21 4.81 3.18
N TYR A 29 1.44 6.09 3.49
CA TYR A 29 0.86 6.73 4.67
C TYR A 29 -0.67 6.78 4.60
N VAL A 30 -1.21 7.20 3.45
CA VAL A 30 -2.66 7.27 3.22
C VAL A 30 -3.29 5.87 3.32
N ASN A 31 -2.68 4.86 2.71
CA ASN A 31 -3.16 3.48 2.76
C ASN A 31 -3.17 2.94 4.20
N ALA A 32 -2.08 3.12 4.95
CA ALA A 32 -2.00 2.71 6.35
C ALA A 32 -3.07 3.40 7.22
N SER A 33 -3.25 4.71 7.02
CA SER A 33 -4.24 5.50 7.75
C SER A 33 -5.68 5.04 7.46
N LEU A 34 -6.02 4.85 6.18
CA LEU A 34 -7.33 4.37 5.77
C LEU A 34 -7.60 2.96 6.30
N MET A 35 -6.61 2.07 6.26
CA MET A 35 -6.72 0.71 6.80
C MET A 35 -7.06 0.74 8.29
N GLY A 36 -6.40 1.57 9.10
CA GLY A 36 -6.67 1.71 10.53
C GLY A 36 -8.06 2.28 10.85
N VAL A 37 -8.57 3.18 10.01
CA VAL A 37 -9.93 3.73 10.17
C VAL A 37 -10.98 2.68 9.84
N VAL A 38 -10.80 1.98 8.72
CA VAL A 38 -11.83 1.08 8.21
C VAL A 38 -11.84 -0.21 9.08
N GLN A 39 -10.66 -0.71 9.53
CA GLN A 39 -10.55 -1.92 10.36
C GLN A 39 -9.88 -1.57 11.68
N ARG A 40 -10.69 -1.47 12.72
CA ARG A 40 -10.19 -1.20 14.07
C ARG A 40 -9.60 -2.43 14.75
N ASN A 41 -9.86 -3.63 14.24
CA ASN A 41 -9.27 -4.85 14.76
C ASN A 41 -7.88 -5.08 14.14
N PRO A 42 -6.78 -4.88 14.88
CA PRO A 42 -5.43 -5.01 14.33
C PRO A 42 -5.11 -6.43 13.84
N LYS A 43 -5.83 -7.46 14.33
CA LYS A 43 -5.65 -8.86 13.87
C LYS A 43 -6.06 -9.07 12.41
N LEU A 44 -6.90 -8.19 11.88
CA LEU A 44 -7.41 -8.22 10.51
C LEU A 44 -6.69 -7.22 9.60
N ILE A 45 -5.62 -6.59 10.09
CA ILE A 45 -4.71 -5.78 9.29
C ILE A 45 -3.47 -6.64 9.06
N SER A 46 -3.36 -7.21 7.85
CA SER A 46 -2.21 -8.02 7.46
C SER A 46 -0.92 -7.18 7.44
N ASN A 47 0.16 -7.78 7.94
CA ASN A 47 1.52 -7.29 7.78
C ASN A 47 2.43 -8.47 7.34
N PRO A 48 3.09 -8.43 6.16
CA PRO A 48 3.10 -7.36 5.17
C PRO A 48 1.76 -7.17 4.43
N MET A 49 1.59 -6.01 3.79
CA MET A 49 0.36 -5.57 3.09
C MET A 49 -0.07 -6.45 1.90
N GLU A 50 0.61 -7.56 1.63
CA GLU A 50 0.39 -8.41 0.46
C GLU A 50 -0.97 -9.12 0.48
N ARG A 51 -1.52 -9.40 1.67
CA ARG A 51 -2.80 -10.13 1.78
C ARG A 51 -3.98 -9.20 2.02
N MET A 52 -5.00 -9.30 1.16
CA MET A 52 -6.25 -8.54 1.25
C MET A 52 -7.28 -9.23 2.19
N GLU A 53 -6.80 -9.77 3.31
CA GLU A 53 -7.61 -10.45 4.34
C GLU A 53 -8.06 -9.41 5.35
N TYR A 54 -9.07 -8.65 4.93
CA TYR A 54 -9.48 -7.41 5.58
C TYR A 54 -10.91 -7.46 6.15
N GLU A 55 -11.71 -8.38 5.60
CA GLU A 55 -13.08 -8.64 6.02
C GLU A 55 -13.09 -9.62 7.20
N TYR A 56 -14.00 -9.45 8.15
CA TYR A 56 -14.24 -10.44 9.19
C TYR A 56 -14.61 -11.79 8.56
N HIS A 57 -14.15 -12.90 9.14
CA HIS A 57 -14.68 -14.21 8.75
C HIS A 57 -16.18 -14.31 9.08
N GLU A 58 -16.84 -15.35 8.59
CA GLU A 58 -18.24 -15.62 8.94
C GLU A 58 -18.39 -15.70 10.46
N ASN A 59 -19.41 -15.03 11.01
CA ASN A 59 -19.75 -15.00 12.43
C ASN A 59 -18.73 -14.30 13.37
N GLU A 60 -17.64 -13.74 12.86
CA GLU A 60 -16.68 -12.98 13.68
C GLU A 60 -16.98 -11.47 13.75
N ASN A 61 -17.89 -10.98 12.91
CA ASN A 61 -18.26 -9.58 12.88
C ASN A 61 -19.04 -9.22 14.16
N PRO A 62 -18.53 -8.28 14.99
CA PRO A 62 -19.18 -7.95 16.27
C PRO A 62 -20.60 -7.41 16.11
N PHE A 63 -20.92 -6.79 14.96
CA PHE A 63 -22.27 -6.29 14.69
C PHE A 63 -23.23 -7.41 14.27
N GLU A 64 -22.73 -8.53 13.76
CA GLU A 64 -23.56 -9.73 13.50
C GLU A 64 -23.93 -10.44 14.80
N ALA A 65 -23.02 -10.44 15.79
CA ALA A 65 -23.27 -11.01 17.12
C ALA A 65 -24.27 -10.19 17.96
N LEU A 66 -24.48 -8.91 17.63
CA LEU A 66 -25.38 -8.03 18.37
C LEU A 66 -26.86 -8.42 18.19
N TYR A 67 -27.25 -8.82 16.98
CA TYR A 67 -28.63 -9.24 16.68
C TYR A 67 -29.11 -10.43 17.53
N PRO A 68 -28.43 -11.60 17.54
CA PRO A 68 -28.88 -12.74 18.33
C PRO A 68 -28.88 -12.43 19.83
N ALA A 69 -27.88 -11.68 20.33
CA ALA A 69 -27.83 -11.28 21.73
C ALA A 69 -29.03 -10.40 22.14
N LEU A 70 -29.38 -9.39 21.34
CA LEU A 70 -30.55 -8.54 21.61
C LEU A 70 -31.87 -9.29 21.46
N LYS A 71 -31.93 -10.24 20.52
CA LYS A 71 -33.11 -11.08 20.31
C LYS A 71 -33.37 -11.98 21.52
N ASP A 72 -32.32 -12.58 22.09
CA ASP A 72 -32.42 -13.41 23.29
C ASP A 72 -32.89 -12.60 24.49
N ILE A 73 -32.31 -11.41 24.70
CA ILE A 73 -32.76 -10.48 25.77
C ILE A 73 -34.23 -10.11 25.58
N CYS A 74 -34.65 -9.80 24.34
CA CYS A 74 -36.04 -9.45 24.04
C CYS A 74 -37.00 -10.61 24.33
N GLY A 75 -36.58 -11.86 24.10
CA GLY A 75 -37.38 -13.05 24.39
C GLY A 75 -37.53 -13.33 25.89
N GLN A 76 -36.55 -12.93 26.72
CA GLN A 76 -36.62 -13.09 28.18
C GLN A 76 -37.40 -11.98 28.88
N MET A 77 -37.63 -10.86 28.21
CA MET A 77 -38.42 -9.76 28.77
C MET A 77 -39.92 -9.96 28.49
N ASN A 78 -40.70 -10.27 29.52
CA ASN A 78 -42.17 -10.42 29.44
C ASN A 78 -42.89 -9.19 28.84
N ASN A 79 -42.26 -8.00 28.91
CA ASN A 79 -42.71 -6.74 28.33
C ASN A 79 -41.64 -6.10 27.44
N GLY A 80 -40.93 -6.88 26.61
CA GLY A 80 -40.00 -6.35 25.61
C GLY A 80 -40.69 -5.31 24.73
N GLY A 81 -40.64 -4.04 25.13
CA GLY A 81 -41.42 -2.97 24.55
C GLY A 81 -41.09 -2.79 23.08
N ASN A 82 -41.96 -2.10 22.34
CA ASN A 82 -41.74 -1.78 20.92
C ASN A 82 -40.34 -1.21 20.65
N GLU A 83 -39.74 -0.52 21.62
CA GLU A 83 -38.41 0.04 21.49
C GLU A 83 -37.30 -1.03 21.41
N LEU A 84 -37.36 -2.10 22.21
CA LEU A 84 -36.36 -3.18 22.16
C LEU A 84 -36.43 -3.93 20.82
N LYS A 85 -37.65 -4.13 20.28
CA LYS A 85 -37.83 -4.72 18.94
C LYS A 85 -37.19 -3.87 17.85
N LYS A 86 -37.34 -2.54 17.90
CA LYS A 86 -36.66 -1.64 16.96
C LYS A 86 -35.14 -1.75 17.06
N GLN A 87 -34.59 -1.91 18.27
CA GLN A 87 -33.15 -2.10 18.46
C GLN A 87 -32.66 -3.43 17.88
N VAL A 88 -33.44 -4.51 18.01
CA VAL A 88 -33.16 -5.80 17.37
C VAL A 88 -33.10 -5.66 15.83
N ASP A 89 -34.09 -4.99 15.23
CA ASP A 89 -34.11 -4.76 13.79
C ASP A 89 -32.96 -3.86 13.31
N ALA A 90 -32.59 -2.85 14.11
CA ALA A 90 -31.46 -1.98 13.83
C ALA A 90 -30.13 -2.75 13.88
N ALA A 91 -29.96 -3.65 14.86
CA ALA A 91 -28.76 -4.48 14.97
C ALA A 91 -28.60 -5.42 13.77
N ALA A 92 -29.69 -6.02 13.28
CA ALA A 92 -29.65 -6.83 12.06
C ALA A 92 -29.17 -6.02 10.84
N LYS A 93 -29.66 -4.78 10.69
CA LYS A 93 -29.23 -3.88 9.61
C LYS A 93 -27.77 -3.46 9.75
N LEU A 94 -27.31 -3.23 10.97
CA LEU A 94 -25.95 -2.77 11.26
C LEU A 94 -24.89 -3.79 10.80
N GLY A 95 -25.12 -5.08 11.02
CA GLY A 95 -24.25 -6.15 10.52
C GLY A 95 -24.08 -6.11 9.00
N SER A 96 -25.20 -6.00 8.27
CA SER A 96 -25.20 -5.89 6.80
C SER A 96 -24.51 -4.62 6.30
N ILE A 97 -24.77 -3.47 6.93
CA ILE A 97 -24.14 -2.19 6.57
C ILE A 97 -22.62 -2.27 6.80
N HIS A 98 -22.19 -2.89 7.89
CA HIS A 98 -20.77 -3.05 8.21
C HIS A 98 -20.06 -3.95 7.19
N ARG A 99 -20.67 -5.07 6.77
CA ARG A 99 -20.14 -5.93 5.69
C ARG A 99 -19.97 -5.15 4.38
N ASP A 100 -20.99 -4.39 3.99
CA ASP A 100 -20.95 -3.58 2.77
C ASP A 100 -19.89 -2.49 2.84
N PHE A 101 -19.72 -1.86 3.99
CA PHE A 101 -18.67 -0.89 4.24
C PHE A 101 -17.27 -1.51 4.01
N HIS A 102 -16.99 -2.65 4.64
CA HIS A 102 -15.71 -3.37 4.44
C HIS A 102 -15.46 -3.73 2.99
N ARG A 103 -16.48 -4.25 2.30
CA ARG A 103 -16.40 -4.63 0.88
C ARG A 103 -16.11 -3.44 -0.03
N ARG A 104 -16.75 -2.29 0.21
CA ARG A 104 -16.53 -1.07 -0.57
C ARG A 104 -15.15 -0.48 -0.30
N SER A 105 -14.73 -0.43 0.95
CA SER A 105 -13.42 0.06 1.35
C SER A 105 -12.30 -0.80 0.75
N ARG A 106 -12.45 -2.13 0.77
CA ARG A 106 -11.52 -3.04 0.09
C ARG A 106 -11.37 -2.74 -1.40
N ARG A 107 -12.48 -2.45 -2.10
CA ARG A 107 -12.43 -2.06 -3.53
C ARG A 107 -11.70 -0.73 -3.72
N CYS A 108 -11.93 0.25 -2.84
CA CYS A 108 -11.26 1.55 -2.91
C CYS A 108 -9.74 1.42 -2.69
N LEU A 109 -9.33 0.62 -1.71
CA LEU A 109 -7.91 0.42 -1.38
C LEU A 109 -7.17 -0.47 -2.39
N ARG A 110 -7.90 -1.23 -3.22
CA ARG A 110 -7.31 -2.12 -4.23
C ARG A 110 -6.38 -1.37 -5.18
N SER A 111 -6.79 -0.22 -5.71
CA SER A 111 -5.97 0.51 -6.69
C SER A 111 -4.70 1.09 -6.06
N VAL A 112 -4.79 1.61 -4.84
CA VAL A 112 -3.62 2.12 -4.10
C VAL A 112 -2.62 1.00 -3.84
N ARG A 113 -3.08 -0.17 -3.40
CA ARG A 113 -2.19 -1.31 -3.17
C ARG A 113 -1.62 -1.89 -4.46
N LEU A 114 -2.38 -1.90 -5.56
CA LEU A 114 -1.88 -2.34 -6.86
C LEU A 114 -0.67 -1.50 -7.28
N PHE A 115 -0.79 -0.17 -7.15
CA PHE A 115 0.33 0.72 -7.39
C PHE A 115 1.53 0.42 -6.49
N LEU A 116 1.30 0.34 -5.17
CA LEU A 116 2.36 0.16 -4.19
C LEU A 116 3.10 -1.19 -4.32
N CYS A 117 2.38 -2.28 -4.59
CA CYS A 117 2.92 -3.64 -4.60
C CYS A 117 3.37 -4.13 -5.97
N ILE A 118 2.87 -3.55 -7.07
CA ILE A 118 3.20 -4.03 -8.42
C ILE A 118 3.84 -2.90 -9.22
N GLU A 119 3.09 -1.83 -9.48
CA GLU A 119 3.52 -0.81 -10.45
C GLU A 119 4.79 -0.08 -9.98
N TYR A 120 4.91 0.23 -8.68
CA TYR A 120 6.09 0.86 -8.13
C TYR A 120 7.31 -0.09 -8.12
N GLU A 121 7.11 -1.39 -7.86
CA GLU A 121 8.18 -2.38 -7.91
C GLU A 121 8.71 -2.55 -9.34
N GLU A 122 7.80 -2.63 -10.33
CA GLU A 122 8.14 -2.66 -11.75
C GLU A 122 8.93 -1.41 -12.18
N LEU A 123 8.54 -0.22 -11.70
CA LEU A 123 9.27 1.03 -11.94
C LEU A 123 10.69 0.99 -11.33
N CYS A 124 10.82 0.49 -10.11
CA CYS A 124 12.10 0.29 -9.44
C CYS A 124 12.99 -0.72 -10.16
N GLU A 125 12.43 -1.82 -10.68
CA GLU A 125 13.15 -2.80 -11.47
C GLU A 125 13.61 -2.22 -12.81
N ALA A 126 12.73 -1.52 -13.52
CA ALA A 126 13.09 -0.79 -14.73
C ALA A 126 14.24 0.18 -14.45
N ARG A 127 14.11 1.05 -13.45
CA ARG A 127 15.15 2.02 -13.06
C ARG A 127 16.49 1.35 -12.78
N ARG A 128 16.51 0.22 -12.06
CA ARG A 128 17.73 -0.58 -11.83
C ARG A 128 18.30 -1.15 -13.12
N SER A 129 17.47 -1.72 -13.98
CA SER A 129 17.91 -2.26 -15.28
C SER A 129 18.54 -1.20 -16.18
N TRP A 130 17.93 -0.01 -16.24
CA TRP A 130 18.49 1.13 -16.96
C TRP A 130 19.81 1.61 -16.36
N PHE A 131 19.93 1.66 -15.03
CA PHE A 131 21.19 1.97 -14.36
C PHE A 131 22.30 0.98 -14.74
N TYR A 132 22.05 -0.32 -14.66
CA TYR A 132 23.05 -1.33 -15.02
C TYR A 132 23.47 -1.26 -16.48
N ARG A 133 22.54 -0.97 -17.41
CA ARG A 133 22.86 -0.78 -18.83
C ARG A 133 23.76 0.44 -19.04
N THR A 134 23.40 1.59 -18.47
CA THR A 134 24.21 2.81 -18.57
C THR A 134 25.58 2.63 -17.93
N PHE A 135 25.63 2.00 -16.75
CA PHE A 135 26.87 1.65 -16.07
C PHE A 135 27.74 0.75 -16.93
N PHE A 136 27.20 -0.32 -17.52
CA PHE A 136 27.97 -1.25 -18.34
C PHE A 136 28.53 -0.59 -19.61
N VAL A 137 27.73 0.23 -20.31
CA VAL A 137 28.20 1.00 -21.49
C VAL A 137 29.31 1.98 -21.10
N THR A 138 29.14 2.68 -19.97
CA THR A 138 30.13 3.63 -19.46
C THR A 138 31.41 2.91 -19.02
N PHE A 139 31.27 1.78 -18.32
CA PHE A 139 32.36 0.91 -17.90
C PHE A 139 33.14 0.36 -19.09
N GLU A 140 32.50 -0.21 -20.11
CA GLU A 140 33.19 -0.71 -21.31
C GLU A 140 33.94 0.42 -22.03
N HIS A 141 33.36 1.61 -22.09
CA HIS A 141 34.01 2.78 -22.68
C HIS A 141 35.28 3.19 -21.92
N PHE A 142 35.22 3.23 -20.58
CA PHE A 142 36.37 3.57 -19.73
C PHE A 142 37.42 2.46 -19.70
N TYR A 143 37.00 1.19 -19.64
CA TYR A 143 37.92 0.05 -19.66
C TYR A 143 38.74 0.00 -20.96
N ARG A 144 38.15 0.37 -22.11
CA ARG A 144 38.89 0.52 -23.38
C ARG A 144 39.84 1.71 -23.43
N LYS A 145 39.62 2.76 -22.62
CA LYS A 145 40.43 4.00 -22.60
C LYS A 145 41.48 4.05 -21.49
N GLY A 146 41.47 3.11 -20.54
CA GLY A 146 42.45 2.96 -19.47
C GLY A 146 41.83 2.96 -18.07
N PRO A 147 42.25 2.06 -17.15
CA PRO A 147 41.60 1.80 -15.86
C PRO A 147 41.65 2.97 -14.86
N GLU A 148 42.54 3.94 -15.05
CA GLU A 148 42.71 5.08 -14.14
C GLU A 148 41.51 6.05 -14.11
N LEU A 149 40.72 6.12 -15.19
CA LEU A 149 39.51 6.94 -15.27
C LEU A 149 38.32 6.34 -14.50
N MET A 150 38.35 5.03 -14.25
CA MET A 150 37.28 4.27 -13.60
C MET A 150 37.23 4.52 -12.08
N VAL A 151 38.40 4.74 -11.45
CA VAL A 151 38.50 5.03 -10.01
C VAL A 151 37.87 6.39 -9.66
N ARG A 152 38.00 7.39 -10.54
CA ARG A 152 37.38 8.72 -10.35
C ARG A 152 35.86 8.68 -10.51
N PHE A 153 35.35 7.92 -11.48
CA PHE A 153 33.90 7.78 -11.71
C PHE A 153 33.16 7.17 -10.50
N TRP A 154 33.79 6.22 -9.79
CA TRP A 154 33.20 5.63 -8.59
C TRP A 154 33.14 6.65 -7.42
N HIS A 155 34.14 7.51 -7.24
CA HIS A 155 34.10 8.52 -6.17
C HIS A 155 33.05 9.62 -6.38
N ASP A 156 32.70 9.95 -7.63
CA ASP A 156 31.79 11.07 -7.93
C ASP A 156 30.30 10.68 -7.90
N ILE A 157 29.96 9.41 -8.10
CA ILE A 157 28.56 8.94 -8.16
C ILE A 157 28.01 8.55 -6.78
N TRP A 158 28.89 8.31 -5.81
CA TRP A 158 28.50 7.92 -4.46
C TRP A 158 29.37 8.62 -3.42
N PRO A 159 28.97 9.80 -2.94
CA PRO A 159 29.59 10.37 -1.75
C PRO A 159 29.19 9.45 -0.58
N THR A 160 30.20 8.82 0.01
CA THR A 160 30.08 8.17 1.33
C THR A 160 29.58 9.13 2.39
#